data_AF-A0A4C2EG29-F1
#
_entry.id   AF-A0A4C2EG29-F1
#
_cell.length_a   1.000
_cell.length_b   1.000
_cell.length_c   1.000
_cell.angle_alpha   90.00
_cell.angle_beta   90.00
_cell.angle_gamma   90.00
#
_symmetry.space_group_name_H-M   'P 1'
#
loop_
_entity.id
_entity.type
_entity.pdbx_description
1 polymer ?
#
loop_
_entity_poly.entity_id
_entity_poly.type
_entity_poly.pdbx_seq_one_letter_code
_entity_poly.pdbx_strand_id
1 'polypeptide(L)'
;MGTEVGKRKLVYTTSKKNDRNLNFLKRRRIEDSFSSDDDVNAAVDQERSVSSLSSSSSEEESHSNDSHVSLKQSVDDRDLELTKRREEIQMRTDGTEIEPIERQTKSYANEQWDANQIRKSCMDQYRLPKILYASELLEKATPLLSTVRDMYRGVVDSHYKFEANRMRQSSHRAILSAQEFRNMDLSKFTAGYYGMKRQFKVGEIILQNYKSFLLRRQGDTMKWWGISDFAHYVLAPEVLISLCIREMQLSDDVYDSNAREMAYDIFANTIKYGTLVADQTPLEPWEVVP
;
A
#
# COMPACT_ATOMS: atom_id res chain seq x y z
N MET A 1 -61.35 14.04 9.54
CA MET A 1 -60.79 14.21 8.19
C MET A 1 -59.40 13.61 8.19
N GLY A 2 -59.25 12.41 7.63
CA GLY A 2 -57.98 11.66 7.62
C GLY A 2 -57.17 11.98 6.38
N THR A 3 -55.88 12.23 6.55
CA THR A 3 -54.91 12.43 5.48
C THR A 3 -54.05 11.18 5.35
N GLU A 4 -54.28 10.43 4.27
CA GLU A 4 -53.46 9.28 3.88
C GLU A 4 -52.13 9.75 3.29
N VAL A 5 -51.02 9.29 3.86
CA VAL A 5 -49.66 9.53 3.35
C VAL A 5 -49.30 8.40 2.39
N GLY A 6 -49.28 8.71 1.09
CA GLY A 6 -48.93 7.77 0.03
C GLY A 6 -47.48 7.28 0.13
N LYS A 7 -47.31 5.96 0.28
CA LYS A 7 -46.01 5.28 0.24
C LYS A 7 -45.56 5.12 -1.22
N ARG A 8 -44.48 5.81 -1.62
CA ARG A 8 -43.80 5.55 -2.90
C ARG A 8 -42.91 4.31 -2.77
N LYS A 9 -43.19 3.30 -3.58
CA LYS A 9 -42.40 2.06 -3.68
C LYS A 9 -41.25 2.30 -4.66
N LEU A 10 -40.00 2.22 -4.18
CA LEU A 10 -38.83 2.18 -5.06
C LEU A 10 -38.72 0.79 -5.67
N VAL A 11 -38.80 0.72 -7.01
CA VAL A 11 -38.57 -0.49 -7.80
C VAL A 11 -37.19 -0.36 -8.41
N TYR A 12 -36.24 -1.17 -7.95
CA TYR A 12 -34.93 -1.30 -8.60
C TYR A 12 -35.03 -2.37 -9.69
N THR A 13 -34.80 -1.96 -10.93
CA THR A 13 -34.61 -2.87 -12.07
C THR A 13 -33.16 -3.33 -12.10
N THR A 14 -32.92 -4.61 -11.80
CA THR A 14 -31.58 -5.20 -11.93
C THR A 14 -31.34 -5.55 -13.40
N SER A 15 -30.43 -4.79 -14.04
CA SER A 15 -29.99 -5.05 -15.40
C SER A 15 -29.12 -6.31 -15.44
N LYS A 16 -29.75 -7.42 -15.85
CA LYS A 16 -29.08 -8.65 -16.31
C LYS A 16 -28.27 -8.32 -17.56
N LYS A 17 -26.94 -8.20 -17.43
CA LYS A 17 -25.93 -8.50 -18.47
C LYS A 17 -24.52 -8.25 -17.92
N ASN A 18 -23.93 -9.25 -17.26
CA ASN A 18 -22.47 -9.36 -17.22
C ASN A 18 -21.94 -10.78 -16.98
N ASP A 19 -22.45 -11.75 -17.74
CA ASP A 19 -21.95 -13.14 -17.77
C ASP A 19 -20.76 -13.30 -18.72
N ARG A 20 -19.63 -12.64 -18.43
CA ARG A 20 -18.37 -12.86 -19.18
C ARG A 20 -17.21 -13.43 -18.37
N ASN A 21 -17.34 -13.61 -17.06
CA ASN A 21 -16.24 -14.07 -16.21
C ASN A 21 -16.29 -15.55 -15.77
N LEU A 22 -17.29 -16.32 -16.18
CA LEU A 22 -17.40 -17.75 -15.81
C LEU A 22 -16.54 -18.72 -16.65
N ASN A 23 -15.90 -18.26 -17.72
CA ASN A 23 -15.12 -19.13 -18.62
C ASN A 23 -13.62 -19.24 -18.28
N PHE A 24 -13.10 -18.52 -17.27
CA PHE A 24 -11.68 -18.60 -16.91
C PHE A 24 -11.35 -19.73 -15.91
N LEU A 25 -12.34 -20.26 -15.18
CA LEU A 25 -12.12 -21.29 -14.17
C LEU A 25 -12.18 -22.74 -14.69
N LYS A 26 -12.52 -22.96 -15.98
CA LYS A 26 -12.55 -24.30 -16.59
C LYS A 26 -11.29 -24.70 -17.37
N ARG A 27 -10.30 -23.80 -17.53
CA ARG A 27 -9.12 -24.05 -18.38
C ARG A 27 -7.83 -24.46 -17.64
N ARG A 28 -7.90 -24.75 -16.33
CA ARG A 28 -6.69 -25.07 -15.53
C ARG A 28 -6.71 -26.44 -14.84
N ARG A 29 -7.57 -27.36 -15.28
CA ARG A 29 -7.72 -28.69 -14.66
C ARG A 29 -7.63 -29.86 -15.65
N ILE A 30 -7.01 -29.64 -16.80
CA ILE A 30 -6.72 -30.70 -17.78
C ILE A 30 -5.29 -30.46 -18.22
N GLU A 31 -4.40 -31.33 -17.75
CA GLU A 31 -2.98 -31.55 -18.09
C GLU A 31 -2.23 -31.82 -16.78
N ASP A 32 -2.36 -33.06 -16.31
CA ASP A 32 -1.28 -33.85 -15.71
C ASP A 32 -1.89 -35.23 -15.37
N SER A 33 -1.94 -36.07 -16.40
CA SER A 33 -2.35 -37.47 -16.31
C SER A 33 -1.65 -38.26 -17.43
N PHE A 34 -0.37 -38.60 -17.20
CA PHE A 34 0.34 -39.72 -17.81
C PHE A 34 1.23 -40.28 -16.67
N SER A 35 0.98 -41.45 -16.06
CA SER A 35 0.98 -42.82 -16.60
C SER A 35 2.32 -43.22 -17.22
N SER A 36 3.17 -43.91 -16.46
CA SER A 36 3.63 -45.26 -16.80
C SER A 36 4.55 -45.81 -15.70
N ASP A 37 4.26 -47.04 -15.33
CA ASP A 37 4.98 -47.93 -14.42
C ASP A 37 6.40 -48.26 -14.91
N ASP A 38 7.30 -48.58 -13.96
CA ASP A 38 8.11 -49.80 -14.03
C ASP A 38 8.75 -50.12 -12.68
N ASP A 39 8.98 -51.41 -12.48
CA ASP A 39 9.00 -52.15 -11.24
C ASP A 39 10.42 -52.71 -10.93
N VAL A 40 10.59 -53.17 -9.68
CA VAL A 40 11.57 -54.16 -9.17
C VAL A 40 13.07 -53.87 -8.94
N ASN A 41 13.52 -54.36 -7.75
CA ASN A 41 14.85 -54.82 -7.30
C ASN A 41 15.81 -53.77 -6.71
N ALA A 42 16.68 -54.07 -5.75
CA ALA A 42 16.87 -55.08 -4.71
C ALA A 42 18.17 -54.63 -4.00
N ALA A 43 18.29 -54.90 -2.69
CA ALA A 43 19.49 -54.59 -1.91
C ALA A 43 20.75 -55.30 -2.44
N VAL A 44 21.94 -54.71 -2.22
CA VAL A 44 23.19 -55.37 -1.76
C VAL A 44 24.32 -54.33 -1.61
N ASP A 45 25.06 -54.49 -0.51
CA ASP A 45 26.32 -53.87 -0.11
C ASP A 45 27.43 -53.82 -1.18
N GLN A 46 28.28 -52.80 -1.14
CA GLN A 46 29.72 -53.02 -0.87
C GLN A 46 30.53 -51.72 -0.74
N GLU A 47 31.34 -51.72 0.30
CA GLU A 47 32.51 -50.88 0.54
C GLU A 47 33.50 -50.89 -0.64
N ARG A 48 34.11 -49.75 -0.95
CA ARG A 48 35.52 -49.71 -1.36
C ARG A 48 36.16 -48.33 -1.21
N SER A 49 36.98 -48.26 -0.18
CA SER A 49 38.13 -47.36 0.00
C SER A 49 39.16 -47.54 -1.11
N VAL A 50 39.80 -46.44 -1.55
CA VAL A 50 41.26 -46.25 -1.81
C VAL A 50 41.43 -44.81 -2.35
N SER A 51 42.06 -43.87 -1.63
CA SER A 51 43.51 -43.54 -1.67
C SER A 51 44.01 -43.23 -3.10
N SER A 52 44.79 -42.22 -3.43
CA SER A 52 45.63 -41.25 -2.72
C SER A 52 46.50 -40.55 -3.79
N LEU A 53 47.28 -39.55 -3.37
CA LEU A 53 48.50 -38.98 -3.99
C LEU A 53 48.26 -37.77 -4.92
N SER A 54 48.61 -36.53 -4.57
CA SER A 54 49.90 -35.93 -4.11
C SER A 54 50.91 -35.73 -5.23
N SER A 55 51.28 -34.46 -5.48
CA SER A 55 52.65 -33.95 -5.76
C SER A 55 52.52 -32.52 -6.29
N SER A 56 53.48 -31.60 -6.20
CA SER A 56 54.73 -31.41 -5.45
C SER A 56 55.45 -30.31 -6.23
N SER A 57 56.19 -29.42 -5.54
CA SER A 57 57.36 -28.70 -6.09
C SER A 57 57.06 -27.60 -7.12
N SER A 58 57.73 -26.47 -7.23
CA SER A 58 58.99 -25.98 -6.66
C SER A 58 59.05 -24.47 -6.89
N GLU A 59 59.87 -23.83 -6.07
CA GLU A 59 60.42 -22.48 -6.17
C GLU A 59 61.05 -22.23 -7.55
N GLU A 60 60.99 -20.98 -8.05
CA GLU A 60 62.19 -20.16 -8.25
C GLU A 60 61.88 -18.77 -8.84
N GLU A 61 62.64 -17.83 -8.28
CA GLU A 61 63.03 -16.48 -8.65
C GLU A 61 62.70 -15.88 -10.03
N SER A 62 62.47 -14.56 -9.99
CA SER A 62 63.18 -13.52 -10.76
C SER A 62 62.33 -12.61 -11.65
N HIS A 63 62.76 -11.34 -11.63
CA HIS A 63 62.45 -10.24 -12.55
C HIS A 63 61.23 -9.36 -12.26
N SER A 64 61.51 -8.38 -11.41
CA SER A 64 61.19 -6.96 -11.59
C SER A 64 60.71 -6.58 -13.00
N ASN A 65 59.45 -6.19 -13.12
CA ASN A 65 58.97 -5.29 -14.16
C ASN A 65 58.00 -4.30 -13.50
N ASP A 66 58.55 -3.18 -13.04
CA ASP A 66 57.81 -1.99 -12.65
C ASP A 66 57.27 -1.35 -13.94
N SER A 67 56.14 -1.87 -14.43
CA SER A 67 55.40 -1.25 -15.51
C SER A 67 54.67 -0.04 -14.94
N HIS A 68 55.30 1.12 -15.02
CA HIS A 68 54.68 2.43 -14.84
C HIS A 68 53.53 2.57 -15.85
N VAL A 69 52.31 2.21 -15.45
CA VAL A 69 51.08 2.39 -16.24
C VAL A 69 50.76 3.88 -16.25
N SER A 70 51.29 4.60 -17.23
CA SER A 70 50.84 5.95 -17.55
C SER A 70 49.48 5.86 -18.22
N LEU A 71 48.40 5.94 -17.42
CA LEU A 71 47.04 6.16 -17.91
C LEU A 71 46.98 7.50 -18.64
N LYS A 72 47.24 7.47 -19.95
CA LYS A 72 46.86 8.57 -20.84
C LYS A 72 45.34 8.54 -21.00
N GLN A 73 44.63 9.11 -20.03
CA GLN A 73 43.24 9.49 -20.20
C GLN A 73 43.22 10.63 -21.22
N SER A 74 43.08 10.30 -22.51
CA SER A 74 42.62 11.25 -23.50
C SER A 74 41.14 11.49 -23.19
N VAL A 75 40.86 12.62 -22.53
CA VAL A 75 39.50 13.12 -22.42
C VAL A 75 39.10 13.58 -23.81
N ASP A 76 38.08 12.96 -24.39
CA ASP A 76 37.52 13.37 -25.67
C ASP A 76 36.94 14.79 -25.48
N ASP A 77 37.25 15.71 -26.40
CA ASP A 77 36.79 17.11 -26.32
C ASP A 77 35.26 17.20 -26.22
N ARG A 78 34.57 16.17 -26.73
CA ARG A 78 33.11 16.02 -26.64
C ARG A 78 32.59 15.76 -25.23
N ASP A 79 33.35 15.04 -24.40
CA ASP A 79 33.00 14.80 -23.00
C ASP A 79 33.19 16.05 -22.15
N LEU A 80 34.19 16.87 -22.50
CA LEU A 80 34.44 18.18 -21.88
C LEU A 80 33.31 19.18 -22.15
N GLU A 81 32.72 19.13 -23.35
CA GLU A 81 31.56 19.95 -23.69
C GLU A 81 30.28 19.47 -23.00
N LEU A 82 30.14 18.16 -22.77
CA LEU A 82 29.02 17.59 -22.00
C LEU A 82 29.08 17.97 -20.51
N THR A 83 30.27 17.93 -19.89
CA THR A 83 30.44 18.39 -18.50
C THR A 83 30.19 19.89 -18.37
N LYS A 84 30.71 20.70 -19.31
CA LYS A 84 30.46 22.15 -19.31
C LYS A 84 28.98 22.49 -19.46
N ARG A 85 28.25 21.78 -20.34
CA ARG A 85 26.80 21.96 -20.50
C ARG A 85 26.01 21.52 -19.27
N ARG A 86 26.49 20.51 -18.54
CA ARG A 86 25.89 20.05 -17.27
C ARG A 86 26.09 21.08 -16.16
N GLU A 87 27.28 21.68 -16.06
CA GLU A 87 27.58 22.76 -15.12
C GLU A 87 26.78 24.02 -15.43
N GLU A 88 26.59 24.39 -16.71
CA GLU A 88 25.73 25.51 -17.09
C GLU A 88 24.25 25.31 -16.72
N ILE A 89 23.74 24.07 -16.81
CA ILE A 89 22.37 23.76 -16.37
C ILE A 89 22.27 23.87 -14.85
N GLN A 90 23.29 23.41 -14.12
CA GLN A 90 23.33 23.43 -12.65
C GLN A 90 23.43 24.86 -12.10
N MET A 91 24.24 25.72 -12.72
CA MET A 91 24.34 27.14 -12.39
C MET A 91 23.05 27.93 -12.70
N ARG A 92 22.22 27.45 -13.63
CA ARG A 92 20.89 28.05 -13.90
C ARG A 92 19.83 27.63 -12.88
N THR A 93 20.00 26.49 -12.21
CA THR A 93 19.03 25.99 -11.22
C THR A 93 19.28 26.46 -9.79
N ASP A 94 20.50 26.92 -9.46
CA ASP A 94 20.84 27.42 -8.12
C ASP A 94 20.41 28.88 -7.86
N GLY A 95 19.81 29.55 -8.85
CA GLY A 95 19.32 30.93 -8.73
C GLY A 95 17.80 31.08 -8.54
N THR A 96 17.03 29.99 -8.63
CA THR A 96 15.63 30.00 -8.22
C THR A 96 15.57 29.66 -6.75
N GLU A 97 15.39 30.68 -5.90
CA GLU A 97 14.81 30.51 -4.57
C GLU A 97 13.61 29.57 -4.73
N ILE A 98 13.77 28.35 -4.21
CA ILE A 98 12.65 27.44 -4.03
C ILE A 98 11.82 28.11 -2.95
N GLU A 99 10.86 28.94 -3.38
CA GLU A 99 9.75 29.41 -2.56
C GLU A 99 9.31 28.22 -1.69
N PRO A 100 9.36 28.34 -0.35
CA PRO A 100 8.98 27.25 0.52
C PRO A 100 7.59 26.82 0.10
N ILE A 101 7.46 25.54 -0.23
CA ILE A 101 6.21 24.92 -0.67
C ILE A 101 5.15 25.28 0.37
N GLU A 102 4.35 26.30 0.06
CA GLU A 102 3.10 26.59 0.73
C GLU A 102 2.26 25.34 0.48
N ARG A 103 2.30 24.43 1.46
CA ARG A 103 1.29 23.40 1.58
C ARG A 103 -0.01 24.17 1.58
N GLN A 104 -0.72 24.13 0.46
CA GLN A 104 -2.12 24.47 0.40
C GLN A 104 -2.81 23.51 1.36
N THR A 105 -2.80 23.85 2.64
CA THR A 105 -3.88 23.58 3.57
C THR A 105 -5.08 24.13 2.84
N LYS A 106 -5.76 23.27 2.07
CA LYS A 106 -7.15 23.51 1.68
C LYS A 106 -7.84 23.78 3.00
N SER A 107 -8.03 25.06 3.25
CA SER A 107 -8.50 25.53 4.52
C SER A 107 -9.93 25.03 4.60
N TYR A 108 -10.19 24.14 5.54
CA TYR A 108 -11.54 23.92 6.06
C TYR A 108 -11.99 25.19 6.84
N ALA A 109 -11.57 26.39 6.42
CA ALA A 109 -11.68 27.64 7.17
C ALA A 109 -12.98 28.37 6.88
N ASN A 110 -14.10 27.66 6.79
CA ASN A 110 -15.42 28.33 6.82
C ASN A 110 -16.49 27.63 7.64
N GLU A 111 -16.16 26.53 8.32
CA GLU A 111 -16.99 26.05 9.42
C GLU A 111 -16.04 25.70 10.57
N GLN A 112 -15.83 26.66 11.47
CA GLN A 112 -15.10 26.41 12.71
C GLN A 112 -16.00 25.57 13.64
N TRP A 113 -16.21 24.31 13.26
CA TRP A 113 -16.79 23.33 14.15
C TRP A 113 -15.84 23.20 15.33
N ASP A 114 -16.35 23.51 16.51
CA ASP A 114 -15.64 23.25 17.75
C ASP A 114 -15.35 21.73 17.80
N ALA A 115 -14.06 21.38 17.88
CA ALA A 115 -13.61 20.00 17.94
C ALA A 115 -14.31 19.22 19.08
N ASN A 116 -14.71 19.91 20.15
CA ASN A 116 -15.49 19.33 21.23
C ASN A 116 -16.92 18.96 20.82
N GLN A 117 -17.57 19.74 19.96
CA GLN A 117 -18.90 19.43 19.43
C GLN A 117 -18.86 18.22 18.49
N ILE A 118 -17.86 18.15 17.60
CA ILE A 118 -17.64 16.98 16.73
C ILE A 118 -17.38 15.75 17.59
N ARG A 119 -16.49 15.87 18.59
CA ARG A 119 -16.19 14.78 19.51
C ARG A 119 -17.45 14.27 20.18
N LYS A 120 -18.27 15.17 20.74
CA LYS A 120 -19.53 14.80 21.41
C LYS A 120 -20.51 14.12 20.45
N SER A 121 -20.78 14.74 19.31
CA SER A 121 -21.71 14.21 18.29
C SER A 121 -21.32 12.81 17.82
N CYS A 122 -20.04 12.60 17.45
CA CYS A 122 -19.58 11.29 16.98
C CYS A 122 -19.55 10.24 18.09
N MET A 123 -19.18 10.61 19.33
CA MET A 123 -19.21 9.68 20.47
C MET A 123 -20.64 9.27 20.83
N ASP A 124 -21.59 10.21 20.80
CA ASP A 124 -22.99 9.95 21.10
C ASP A 124 -23.63 9.04 20.04
N GLN A 125 -23.29 9.24 18.75
CA GLN A 125 -23.89 8.49 17.63
C GLN A 125 -23.27 7.11 17.42
N TYR A 126 -21.94 6.99 17.47
CA TYR A 126 -21.22 5.77 17.04
C TYR A 126 -20.53 5.02 18.16
N ARG A 127 -20.45 5.59 19.38
CA ARG A 127 -19.73 4.99 20.53
C ARG A 127 -18.31 4.57 20.14
N LEU A 128 -17.56 5.52 19.57
CA LEU A 128 -16.24 5.24 19.02
C LEU A 128 -15.27 4.74 20.11
N PRO A 129 -14.39 3.79 19.78
CA PRO A 129 -13.33 3.36 20.69
C PRO A 129 -12.41 4.52 21.11
N LYS A 130 -11.67 4.31 22.20
CA LYS A 130 -10.63 5.25 22.62
C LYS A 130 -9.60 5.40 21.49
N ILE A 131 -9.21 6.64 21.23
CA ILE A 131 -8.14 6.96 20.28
C ILE A 131 -6.84 6.29 20.74
N LEU A 132 -6.31 5.41 19.90
CA LEU A 132 -5.08 4.67 20.18
C LEU A 132 -3.83 5.52 19.92
N TYR A 133 -2.81 5.32 20.74
CA TYR A 133 -1.45 5.79 20.44
C TYR A 133 -0.84 4.95 19.30
N ALA A 134 0.21 5.46 18.65
CA ALA A 134 0.84 4.72 17.57
C ALA A 134 1.31 3.33 18.00
N SER A 135 1.95 3.17 19.16
CA SER A 135 2.40 1.85 19.64
C SER A 135 1.24 0.85 19.78
N GLU A 136 0.16 1.26 20.45
CA GLU A 136 -1.04 0.45 20.65
C GLU A 136 -1.73 0.12 19.33
N LEU A 137 -1.82 1.10 18.42
CA LEU A 137 -2.39 0.91 17.10
C LEU A 137 -1.63 -0.16 16.32
N LEU A 138 -0.30 -0.10 16.35
CA LEU A 138 0.55 -1.03 15.60
C LEU A 138 0.52 -2.43 16.19
N GLU A 139 0.49 -2.55 17.52
CA GLU A 139 0.31 -3.84 18.19
C GLU A 139 -0.99 -4.53 17.75
N LYS A 140 -2.10 -3.77 17.71
CA LYS A 140 -3.40 -4.31 17.29
C LYS A 140 -3.53 -4.51 15.78
N ALA A 141 -2.90 -3.68 14.96
CA ALA A 141 -2.98 -3.75 13.49
C ALA A 141 -2.07 -4.85 12.90
N THR A 142 -0.94 -5.16 13.54
CA THR A 142 0.02 -6.17 13.08
C THR A 142 -0.60 -7.55 12.80
N PRO A 143 -1.41 -8.15 13.70
CA PRO A 143 -2.06 -9.44 13.42
C PRO A 143 -3.10 -9.38 12.29
N LEU A 144 -3.53 -8.18 11.88
CA LEU A 144 -4.49 -7.95 10.81
C LEU A 144 -3.83 -7.67 9.47
N LEU A 145 -2.50 -7.58 9.40
CA LEU A 145 -1.81 -7.29 8.14
C LEU A 145 -1.97 -8.42 7.10
N SER A 146 -2.40 -9.62 7.52
CA SER A 146 -2.76 -10.70 6.59
C SER A 146 -3.87 -10.29 5.62
N THR A 147 -4.76 -9.37 6.01
CA THR A 147 -5.82 -8.78 5.16
C THR A 147 -5.25 -8.27 3.83
N VAL A 148 -4.02 -7.73 3.83
CA VAL A 148 -3.35 -7.29 2.59
C VAL A 148 -3.23 -8.45 1.61
N ARG A 149 -2.71 -9.62 2.04
CA ARG A 149 -2.57 -10.79 1.16
C ARG A 149 -3.92 -11.31 0.70
N ASP A 150 -4.89 -11.33 1.62
CA ASP A 150 -6.22 -11.87 1.36
C ASP A 150 -7.01 -11.01 0.36
N MET A 151 -6.80 -9.69 0.37
CA MET A 151 -7.30 -8.77 -0.65
C MET A 151 -6.68 -9.01 -2.04
N TYR A 152 -5.43 -9.48 -2.13
CA TYR A 152 -4.83 -9.90 -3.42
C TYR A 152 -5.28 -11.29 -3.87
N ARG A 153 -5.68 -12.15 -2.94
CA ARG A 153 -6.27 -13.46 -3.23
C ARG A 153 -7.73 -13.35 -3.68
N GLY A 154 -8.37 -12.20 -3.48
CA GLY A 154 -9.79 -12.00 -3.77
C GLY A 154 -10.71 -12.60 -2.70
N VAL A 155 -10.18 -12.83 -1.49
CA VAL A 155 -10.98 -13.26 -0.34
C VAL A 155 -11.75 -12.07 0.25
N VAL A 156 -11.17 -10.88 0.19
CA VAL A 156 -11.75 -9.65 0.72
C VAL A 156 -12.03 -8.68 -0.41
N ASP A 157 -13.29 -8.30 -0.55
CA ASP A 157 -13.69 -7.19 -1.40
C ASP A 157 -13.37 -5.87 -0.69
N SER A 158 -12.65 -5.00 -1.41
CA SER A 158 -12.13 -3.75 -0.88
C SER A 158 -12.82 -2.56 -1.54
N HIS A 159 -13.54 -1.79 -0.73
CA HIS A 159 -14.16 -0.54 -1.16
C HIS A 159 -13.10 0.45 -1.68
N TYR A 160 -11.99 0.60 -0.95
CA TYR A 160 -10.93 1.54 -1.33
C TYR A 160 -10.23 1.13 -2.62
N LYS A 161 -10.05 -0.17 -2.87
CA LYS A 161 -9.50 -0.68 -4.13
C LYS A 161 -10.46 -0.44 -5.30
N PHE A 162 -11.76 -0.58 -5.08
CA PHE A 162 -12.77 -0.25 -6.09
C PHE A 162 -12.72 1.23 -6.46
N GLU A 163 -12.66 2.10 -5.45
CA GLU A 163 -12.51 3.55 -5.64
C GLU A 163 -11.20 3.91 -6.36
N ALA A 164 -10.08 3.33 -5.94
CA ALA A 164 -8.79 3.50 -6.60
C ALA A 164 -8.80 3.05 -8.07
N ASN A 165 -9.49 1.94 -8.38
CA ASN A 165 -9.67 1.46 -9.75
C ASN A 165 -10.49 2.45 -10.59
N ARG A 166 -11.59 2.98 -10.04
CA ARG A 166 -12.42 3.99 -10.70
C ARG A 166 -11.61 5.25 -11.03
N MET A 167 -10.74 5.66 -10.12
CA MET A 167 -9.83 6.78 -10.32
C MET A 167 -8.81 6.51 -11.44
N ARG A 168 -8.16 5.34 -11.43
CA ARG A 168 -7.24 4.94 -12.51
C ARG A 168 -7.94 4.94 -13.86
N GLN A 169 -9.18 4.45 -13.93
CA GLN A 169 -9.95 4.40 -15.18
C GLN A 169 -10.34 5.78 -15.70
N SER A 170 -10.51 6.76 -14.80
CA SER A 170 -10.79 8.15 -15.17
C SER A 170 -9.57 8.92 -15.67
N SER A 171 -8.35 8.43 -15.40
CA SER A 171 -7.11 9.04 -15.87
C SER A 171 -6.67 8.47 -17.20
N HIS A 172 -6.14 9.33 -18.07
CA HIS A 172 -5.49 8.93 -19.31
C HIS A 172 -3.98 8.71 -19.15
N ARG A 173 -3.43 8.93 -17.95
CA ARG A 173 -1.99 8.85 -17.68
C ARG A 173 -1.61 7.47 -17.16
N ALA A 174 -0.38 7.03 -17.49
CA ALA A 174 0.16 5.77 -16.98
C ALA A 174 0.50 5.82 -15.48
N ILE A 175 0.80 7.02 -14.96
CA ILE A 175 1.16 7.27 -13.56
C ILE A 175 0.36 8.47 -13.07
N LEU A 176 -0.06 8.44 -11.81
CA LEU A 176 -0.75 9.52 -11.12
C LEU A 176 0.14 10.75 -11.05
N SER A 177 -0.31 11.84 -11.65
CA SER A 177 0.43 13.10 -11.61
C SER A 177 0.12 13.93 -10.37
N ALA A 178 1.05 14.81 -10.00
CA ALA A 178 0.88 15.71 -8.87
C ALA A 178 -0.35 16.63 -8.97
N GLN A 179 -0.79 16.97 -10.18
CA GLN A 179 -2.00 17.78 -10.39
C GLN A 179 -3.28 16.95 -10.15
N GLU A 180 -3.32 15.71 -10.65
CA GLU A 180 -4.43 14.79 -10.40
C GLU A 180 -4.54 14.47 -8.91
N PHE A 181 -3.41 14.25 -8.24
CA PHE A 181 -3.37 14.01 -6.80
C PHE A 181 -3.92 15.20 -5.99
N ARG A 182 -3.55 16.44 -6.35
CA ARG A 182 -4.06 17.66 -5.68
C ARG A 182 -5.56 17.87 -5.87
N ASN A 183 -6.08 17.46 -7.02
CA ASN A 183 -7.50 17.56 -7.35
C ASN A 183 -8.32 16.39 -6.82
N MET A 184 -7.67 15.37 -6.26
CA MET A 184 -8.32 14.20 -5.72
C MET A 184 -9.04 14.51 -4.42
N ASP A 185 -10.21 13.89 -4.28
CA ASP A 185 -10.93 13.85 -3.01
C ASP A 185 -10.34 12.76 -2.11
N LEU A 186 -9.32 13.14 -1.34
CA LEU A 186 -8.63 12.23 -0.41
C LEU A 186 -9.53 11.80 0.76
N SER A 187 -10.66 12.47 1.00
CA SER A 187 -11.60 12.10 2.06
C SER A 187 -12.15 10.69 1.86
N LYS A 188 -12.32 10.27 0.59
CA LYS A 188 -12.77 8.91 0.21
C LYS A 188 -11.78 7.80 0.58
N PHE A 189 -10.54 8.16 0.90
CA PHE A 189 -9.48 7.24 1.28
C PHE A 189 -9.05 7.44 2.74
N THR A 190 -9.73 8.30 3.49
CA THR A 190 -9.44 8.54 4.90
C THR A 190 -10.08 7.47 5.77
N ALA A 191 -9.31 6.92 6.70
CA ALA A 191 -9.74 5.90 7.66
C ALA A 191 -10.54 6.51 8.82
N GLY A 192 -11.67 7.17 8.50
CA GLY A 192 -12.68 7.63 9.44
C GLY A 192 -12.12 8.24 10.73
N TYR A 193 -12.58 7.71 11.87
CA TYR A 193 -12.19 8.18 13.20
C TYR A 193 -10.73 7.95 13.58
N TYR A 194 -9.98 7.09 12.88
CA TYR A 194 -8.55 6.93 13.16
C TYR A 194 -7.74 8.14 12.68
N GLY A 195 -8.21 8.82 11.63
CA GLY A 195 -7.53 9.95 11.01
C GLY A 195 -6.39 9.55 10.08
N MET A 196 -5.78 10.56 9.46
CA MET A 196 -4.77 10.39 8.43
C MET A 196 -3.40 10.02 9.01
N LYS A 197 -3.02 10.56 10.18
CA LYS A 197 -1.70 10.29 10.77
C LYS A 197 -1.54 8.81 11.10
N ARG A 198 -2.56 8.22 11.73
CA ARG A 198 -2.59 6.80 12.12
C ARG A 198 -2.66 5.87 10.92
N GLN A 199 -3.48 6.22 9.92
CA GLN A 199 -3.51 5.53 8.64
C GLN A 199 -2.13 5.48 7.97
N PHE A 200 -1.40 6.59 7.99
CA PHE A 200 -0.05 6.64 7.42
C PHE A 200 0.91 5.73 8.19
N LYS A 201 0.86 5.70 9.52
CA LYS A 201 1.66 4.77 10.33
C LYS A 201 1.40 3.31 10.01
N VAL A 202 0.14 2.93 9.80
CA VAL A 202 -0.19 1.56 9.37
C VAL A 202 0.35 1.29 7.97
N GLY A 203 0.28 2.25 7.05
CA GLY A 203 0.83 2.11 5.71
C GLY A 203 2.35 1.95 5.68
N GLU A 204 3.09 2.66 6.55
CA GLU A 204 4.55 2.48 6.72
C GLU A 204 4.87 1.03 7.10
N ILE A 205 4.12 0.44 8.02
CA ILE A 205 4.31 -0.95 8.45
C ILE A 205 3.88 -1.97 7.40
N ILE A 206 2.84 -1.67 6.62
CA ILE A 206 2.50 -2.48 5.44
C ILE A 206 3.66 -2.50 4.45
N LEU A 207 4.27 -1.34 4.18
CA LEU A 207 5.42 -1.26 3.27
C LEU A 207 6.63 -2.02 3.83
N GLN A 208 6.94 -1.89 5.12
CA GLN A 208 8.05 -2.62 5.74
C GLN A 208 7.88 -4.14 5.60
N ASN A 209 6.68 -4.67 5.82
CA ASN A 209 6.42 -6.11 5.80
C ASN A 209 6.13 -6.68 4.39
N TYR A 210 5.55 -5.88 3.50
CA TYR A 210 4.99 -6.35 2.23
C TYR A 210 5.58 -5.72 0.98
N LYS A 211 6.54 -4.79 1.05
CA LYS A 211 7.08 -4.11 -0.14
C LYS A 211 7.53 -5.08 -1.25
N SER A 212 8.28 -6.13 -0.90
CA SER A 212 8.73 -7.14 -1.87
C SER A 212 7.57 -7.92 -2.50
N PHE A 213 6.55 -8.25 -1.71
CA PHE A 213 5.32 -8.89 -2.18
C PHE A 213 4.51 -7.99 -3.10
N LEU A 214 4.34 -6.71 -2.75
CA LEU A 214 3.58 -5.72 -3.52
C LEU A 214 4.26 -5.42 -4.87
N LEU A 215 5.60 -5.29 -4.89
CA LEU A 215 6.37 -5.13 -6.13
C LEU A 215 6.17 -6.27 -7.13
N ARG A 216 6.03 -7.50 -6.63
CA ARG A 216 5.81 -8.70 -7.48
C ARG A 216 4.38 -8.82 -7.98
N ARG A 217 3.39 -8.33 -7.23
CA ARG A 217 1.95 -8.47 -7.53
C ARG A 217 1.26 -7.15 -7.88
N GLN A 218 2.01 -6.17 -8.34
CA GLN A 218 1.49 -4.87 -8.74
C GLN A 218 0.54 -5.00 -9.96
N GLY A 219 -0.71 -4.60 -9.78
CA GLY A 219 -1.64 -4.37 -10.88
C GLY A 219 -1.50 -2.94 -11.43
N ASP A 220 -2.16 -2.67 -12.56
CA ASP A 220 -2.14 -1.34 -13.19
C ASP A 220 -2.52 -0.20 -12.24
N THR A 221 -3.52 -0.43 -11.38
CA THR A 221 -3.97 0.56 -10.41
C THR A 221 -2.89 0.89 -9.38
N MET A 222 -2.19 -0.12 -8.87
CA MET A 222 -1.08 0.11 -7.93
C MET A 222 0.10 0.81 -8.62
N LYS A 223 0.41 0.45 -9.88
CA LYS A 223 1.44 1.13 -10.66
C LYS A 223 1.09 2.59 -10.89
N TRP A 224 -0.18 2.88 -11.18
CA TRP A 224 -0.67 4.23 -11.39
C TRP A 224 -0.57 5.07 -10.12
N TRP A 225 -1.05 4.54 -8.99
CA TRP A 225 -0.95 5.22 -7.69
C TRP A 225 0.49 5.35 -7.17
N GLY A 226 1.35 4.38 -7.48
CA GLY A 226 2.61 4.18 -6.76
C GLY A 226 2.39 3.32 -5.51
N ILE A 227 3.39 2.47 -5.20
CA ILE A 227 3.26 1.46 -4.13
C ILE A 227 3.09 2.11 -2.75
N SER A 228 3.80 3.22 -2.51
CA SER A 228 3.72 3.97 -1.26
C SER A 228 2.32 4.54 -1.05
N ASP A 229 1.80 5.29 -2.01
CA ASP A 229 0.50 5.93 -1.90
C ASP A 229 -0.63 4.90 -1.89
N PHE A 230 -0.51 3.82 -2.68
CA PHE A 230 -1.45 2.71 -2.61
C PHE A 230 -1.46 2.04 -1.23
N ALA A 231 -0.31 1.91 -0.57
CA ALA A 231 -0.25 1.38 0.79
C ALA A 231 -0.93 2.31 1.80
N HIS A 232 -0.68 3.62 1.73
CA HIS A 232 -1.29 4.60 2.64
C HIS A 232 -2.78 4.79 2.41
N TYR A 233 -3.23 4.93 1.16
CA TYR A 233 -4.61 5.33 0.83
C TYR A 233 -5.55 4.16 0.54
N VAL A 234 -5.03 2.97 0.22
CA VAL A 234 -5.87 1.80 -0.09
C VAL A 234 -5.68 0.69 0.93
N LEU A 235 -4.44 0.24 1.14
CA LEU A 235 -4.20 -0.93 2.00
C LEU A 235 -4.39 -0.61 3.49
N ALA A 236 -3.88 0.53 3.97
CA ALA A 236 -3.98 0.88 5.38
C ALA A 236 -5.44 1.06 5.85
N PRO A 237 -6.33 1.76 5.12
CA PRO A 237 -7.75 1.81 5.46
C PRO A 237 -8.41 0.44 5.53
N GLU A 238 -8.09 -0.51 4.65
CA GLU A 238 -8.67 -1.87 4.68
C GLU A 238 -8.23 -2.68 5.91
N VAL A 239 -6.97 -2.51 6.34
CA VAL A 239 -6.48 -3.08 7.60
C VAL A 239 -7.19 -2.43 8.78
N LEU A 240 -7.37 -1.11 8.76
CA LEU A 240 -8.08 -0.36 9.80
C LEU A 240 -9.57 -0.69 9.88
N ILE A 241 -10.22 -1.03 8.76
CA ILE A 241 -11.59 -1.58 8.77
C ILE A 241 -11.64 -2.90 9.54
N SER A 242 -10.67 -3.78 9.29
CA SER A 242 -10.58 -5.06 10.00
C SER A 242 -10.34 -4.85 11.50
N LEU A 243 -9.59 -3.81 11.87
CA LEU A 243 -9.39 -3.41 13.26
C LEU A 243 -10.68 -2.85 13.88
N CYS A 244 -11.38 -1.98 13.15
CA CYS A 244 -12.65 -1.40 13.56
C CYS A 244 -13.70 -2.47 13.89
N ILE A 245 -13.81 -3.50 13.04
CA ILE A 245 -14.74 -4.62 13.26
C ILE A 245 -14.44 -5.32 14.59
N ARG A 246 -13.15 -5.53 14.91
CA ARG A 246 -12.74 -6.13 16.18
C ARG A 246 -12.98 -5.21 17.37
N GLU A 247 -12.59 -3.93 17.27
CA GLU A 247 -12.67 -3.00 18.40
C GLU A 247 -14.12 -2.64 18.76
N MET A 248 -14.97 -2.52 17.75
CA MET A 248 -16.40 -2.22 17.94
C MET A 248 -17.27 -3.48 18.04
N GLN A 249 -16.65 -4.66 17.99
CA GLN A 249 -17.33 -5.96 18.09
C GLN A 249 -18.49 -6.09 17.10
N LEU A 250 -18.29 -5.65 15.85
CA LEU A 250 -19.32 -5.68 14.82
C LEU A 250 -19.61 -7.10 14.32
N SER A 251 -18.61 -7.98 14.40
CA SER A 251 -18.69 -9.40 14.05
C SER A 251 -17.47 -10.14 14.62
N ASP A 252 -17.59 -11.46 14.82
CA ASP A 252 -16.47 -12.35 15.15
C ASP A 252 -15.54 -12.57 13.94
N ASP A 253 -16.08 -12.46 12.72
CA ASP A 253 -15.33 -12.54 11.47
C ASP A 253 -15.12 -11.15 10.85
N VAL A 254 -13.85 -10.76 10.71
CA VAL A 254 -13.42 -9.48 10.10
C VAL A 254 -13.69 -9.41 8.59
N TYR A 255 -14.04 -10.56 7.98
CA TYR A 255 -14.40 -10.68 6.57
C TYR A 255 -15.91 -10.77 6.34
N ASP A 256 -16.74 -10.71 7.40
CA ASP A 256 -18.19 -10.65 7.25
C ASP A 256 -18.61 -9.40 6.44
N SER A 257 -19.36 -9.62 5.37
CA SER A 257 -19.72 -8.55 4.42
C SER A 257 -20.53 -7.44 5.07
N ASN A 258 -21.46 -7.78 5.98
CA ASN A 258 -22.31 -6.79 6.64
C ASN A 258 -21.50 -5.97 7.65
N ALA A 259 -20.62 -6.62 8.41
CA ALA A 259 -19.72 -5.94 9.35
C ALA A 259 -18.77 -4.96 8.64
N ARG A 260 -18.27 -5.35 7.46
CA ARG A 260 -17.45 -4.46 6.63
C ARG A 260 -18.24 -3.27 6.10
N GLU A 261 -19.46 -3.48 5.60
CA GLU A 261 -20.34 -2.40 5.15
C GLU A 261 -20.61 -1.39 6.28
N MET A 262 -20.98 -1.88 7.47
CA MET A 262 -21.15 -1.02 8.65
C MET A 262 -19.86 -0.27 9.02
N ALA A 263 -18.70 -0.92 8.94
CA ALA A 263 -17.42 -0.26 9.22
C ALA A 263 -17.08 0.82 8.18
N TYR A 264 -17.38 0.60 6.89
CA TYR A 264 -17.22 1.62 5.86
C TYR A 264 -18.13 2.82 6.10
N ASP A 265 -19.38 2.60 6.51
CA ASP A 265 -20.31 3.67 6.86
C ASP A 265 -19.83 4.47 8.08
N ILE A 266 -19.34 3.80 9.12
CA ILE A 266 -18.72 4.45 10.27
C ILE A 266 -17.54 5.31 9.80
N PHE A 267 -16.68 4.77 8.94
CA PHE A 267 -15.51 5.50 8.46
C PHE A 267 -15.93 6.75 7.67
N ALA A 268 -16.85 6.62 6.72
CA ALA A 268 -17.34 7.74 5.93
C ALA A 268 -17.94 8.86 6.80
N ASN A 269 -18.68 8.50 7.85
CA ASN A 269 -19.34 9.46 8.73
C ASN A 269 -18.42 10.07 9.79
N THR A 270 -17.23 9.52 10.00
CA THR A 270 -16.31 9.94 11.08
C THR A 270 -15.01 10.55 10.57
N ILE A 271 -14.89 10.83 9.27
CA ILE A 271 -13.71 11.50 8.67
C ILE A 271 -13.38 12.81 9.39
N LYS A 272 -14.40 13.66 9.66
CA LYS A 272 -14.21 14.93 10.36
C LYS A 272 -13.67 14.73 11.78
N TYR A 273 -14.11 13.68 12.47
CA TYR A 273 -13.58 13.33 13.79
C TYR A 273 -12.11 12.91 13.68
N GLY A 274 -11.77 12.04 12.73
CA GLY A 274 -10.39 11.60 12.54
C GLY A 274 -9.43 12.75 12.27
N THR A 275 -9.79 13.65 11.36
CA THR A 275 -8.91 14.73 10.91
C THR A 275 -8.82 15.90 11.89
N LEU A 276 -9.91 16.25 12.57
CA LEU A 276 -9.96 17.42 13.47
C LEU A 276 -9.76 17.06 14.95
N VAL A 277 -10.08 15.83 15.36
CA VAL A 277 -9.99 15.40 16.76
C VAL A 277 -8.86 14.40 16.94
N ALA A 278 -8.88 13.29 16.19
CA ALA A 278 -7.96 12.19 16.43
C ALA A 278 -6.52 12.51 15.98
N ASP A 279 -6.33 13.19 14.85
CA ASP A 279 -5.01 13.59 14.37
C ASP A 279 -4.37 14.70 15.22
N GLN A 280 -5.16 15.42 16.03
CA GLN A 280 -4.70 16.46 16.94
C GLN A 280 -4.49 15.96 18.38
N THR A 281 -5.12 14.85 18.77
CA THR A 281 -5.08 14.35 20.16
C THR A 281 -5.33 12.83 20.20
N PRO A 282 -4.55 12.04 20.98
CA PRO A 282 -3.39 12.44 21.75
C PRO A 282 -2.18 12.73 20.86
N LEU A 283 -1.32 13.67 21.29
CA LEU A 283 -0.01 13.87 20.68
C LEU A 283 0.83 12.62 20.93
N GLU A 284 1.54 12.19 19.89
CA GLU A 284 2.48 11.09 20.03
C GLU A 284 3.65 11.53 20.92
N PRO A 285 4.29 10.62 21.68
CA PRO A 285 5.37 11.00 22.60
C PRO A 285 6.50 11.83 21.97
N TRP A 286 6.78 11.62 20.68
CA TRP A 286 7.78 12.38 19.92
C TRP A 286 7.30 13.75 19.42
N GLU A 287 5.99 14.01 19.39
CA GLU A 287 5.42 15.33 19.06
C GLU A 287 5.47 16.29 20.28
N VAL A 288 5.79 15.77 21.47
CA VAL A 288 5.85 16.53 22.72
C VAL A 288 7.30 16.87 23.13
N VAL A 289 8.30 16.43 22.38
CA VAL A 289 9.71 16.74 22.66
C VAL A 289 10.07 18.07 21.97
N PRO A 290 10.45 19.11 22.74
CA PRO A 290 10.88 20.40 22.21
C PRO A 290 12.23 20.34 21.48
#